data_AF-A0AAW4NAP0-F1
#
_entry.id   AF-A0AAW4NAP0-F1
#
_cell.length_a   1.000
_cell.length_b   1.000
_cell.length_c   1.000
_cell.angle_alpha   90.00
_cell.angle_beta   90.00
_cell.angle_gamma   90.00
#
_symmetry.space_group_name_H-M   'P 1'
#
loop_
_entity.id
_entity.type
_entity.pdbx_description
1 polymer ?
#
loop_
_entity_poly.entity_id
_entity_poly.type
_entity_poly.pdbx_seq_one_letter_code
_entity_poly.pdbx_strand_id
1 'polypeptide(L)'
;WLVTMLLLVMAILMPYGGAWAQTPSKPSIGDGVDNPYQISTAAELAWFRDYVNGTIGDEGEAAGTTHSSASAKLIADIDLSEFCHAKDAAKNTDELSWTPIGNSGNKYQGTFDGNGKTISNLYINATSNYTGFFGYADRGSIKNITFNKAKVKNDKADTGILAGNAGSCIIENIKTLANCSVEGKNYVGGIAGDANGNISNCENRATVKGIRSLGGIVAAYSGNSITSCANYGTVTCANGIVGGMVGTFASGTIQNSANYGDVTGTSYAGNLIGNAQSCNLNNVLGTGN
;
A
#
# COMPACT_ATOMS: atom_id res chain seq x y z
N TRP A 1 43.12 -41.83 2.12
CA TRP A 1 42.11 -41.75 1.05
C TRP A 1 41.06 -40.77 1.52
N LEU A 2 41.05 -39.58 0.93
CA LEU A 2 40.31 -38.41 1.39
C LEU A 2 38.87 -38.49 0.83
N VAL A 3 37.88 -38.36 1.71
CA VAL A 3 36.46 -38.41 1.36
C VAL A 3 36.08 -37.13 0.60
N THR A 4 35.54 -37.31 -0.60
CA THR A 4 34.93 -36.27 -1.43
C THR A 4 33.70 -35.68 -0.75
N MET A 5 33.76 -34.41 -0.36
CA MET A 5 32.58 -33.62 0.01
C MET A 5 31.79 -33.27 -1.25
N LEU A 6 30.58 -33.82 -1.35
CA LEU A 6 29.59 -33.46 -2.35
C LEU A 6 28.90 -32.17 -1.87
N LEU A 7 29.22 -31.03 -2.50
CA LEU A 7 28.49 -29.77 -2.32
C LEU A 7 27.15 -29.89 -3.06
N LEU A 8 26.08 -30.17 -2.31
CA LEU A 8 24.71 -30.21 -2.85
C LEU A 8 24.19 -28.77 -2.93
N VAL A 9 24.36 -28.13 -4.10
CA VAL A 9 23.69 -26.87 -4.41
C VAL A 9 22.21 -27.21 -4.66
N MET A 10 21.34 -26.99 -3.66
CA MET A 10 19.90 -27.02 -3.88
C MET A 10 19.49 -25.75 -4.66
N ALA A 11 19.46 -25.87 -5.99
CA ALA A 11 18.74 -24.93 -6.82
C ALA A 11 17.23 -25.10 -6.55
N ILE A 12 16.65 -24.16 -5.81
CA ILE A 12 15.19 -24.07 -5.65
C ILE A 12 14.63 -23.70 -7.02
N LEU A 13 13.88 -24.64 -7.60
CA LEU A 13 13.16 -24.49 -8.86
C LEU A 13 12.00 -23.49 -8.64
N MET A 14 12.23 -22.21 -8.92
CA MET A 14 11.13 -21.24 -9.03
C MET A 14 10.41 -21.44 -10.38
N PRO A 15 9.07 -21.30 -10.44
CA PRO A 15 8.35 -21.36 -11.70
C PRO A 15 8.87 -20.25 -12.63
N TYR A 16 9.42 -20.70 -13.75
CA TYR A 16 10.02 -19.92 -14.81
C TYR A 16 8.99 -18.92 -15.37
N GLY A 17 9.15 -17.64 -15.05
CA GLY A 17 8.35 -16.54 -15.56
C GLY A 17 9.23 -15.35 -15.92
N GLY A 18 9.78 -15.36 -17.14
CA GLY A 18 10.53 -14.25 -17.72
C GLY A 18 11.97 -14.10 -17.21
N ALA A 19 12.92 -13.96 -18.13
CA ALA A 19 14.36 -13.94 -17.87
C ALA A 19 14.90 -12.70 -17.12
N TRP A 20 14.10 -12.01 -16.28
CA TRP A 20 14.46 -10.70 -15.73
C TRP A 20 13.95 -10.37 -14.31
N ALA A 21 13.13 -11.21 -13.66
CA ALA A 21 12.77 -10.94 -12.27
C ALA A 21 14.00 -11.19 -11.38
N GLN A 22 14.55 -10.12 -10.79
CA GLN A 22 15.65 -10.23 -9.82
C GLN A 22 15.21 -11.09 -8.63
N THR A 23 16.12 -11.90 -8.11
CA THR A 23 15.84 -12.71 -6.93
C THR A 23 15.81 -11.82 -5.68
N PRO A 24 14.81 -11.96 -4.79
CA PRO A 24 14.83 -11.33 -3.47
C PRO A 24 16.13 -11.60 -2.71
N SER A 25 16.66 -10.61 -2.00
CA SER A 25 17.91 -10.71 -1.23
C SER A 25 17.76 -10.18 0.19
N LYS A 26 18.24 -10.91 1.21
CA LYS A 26 18.12 -10.47 2.61
C LYS A 26 18.88 -9.15 2.85
N PRO A 27 18.28 -8.14 3.51
CA PRO A 27 19.00 -6.96 3.98
C PRO A 27 20.18 -7.34 4.86
N SER A 28 21.31 -6.68 4.65
CA SER A 28 22.55 -6.97 5.40
C SER A 28 22.58 -6.38 6.81
N ILE A 29 21.66 -5.45 7.13
CA ILE A 29 21.60 -4.73 8.41
C ILE A 29 20.18 -4.82 8.98
N GLY A 30 20.10 -5.09 10.29
CA GLY A 30 18.86 -5.21 11.05
C GLY A 30 18.43 -6.66 11.27
N ASP A 31 17.61 -6.85 12.30
CA ASP A 31 16.99 -8.13 12.69
C ASP A 31 15.46 -8.08 12.55
N GLY A 32 14.90 -6.91 12.23
CA GLY A 32 13.47 -6.69 12.09
C GLY A 32 12.71 -6.59 13.41
N VAL A 33 13.37 -6.65 14.56
CA VAL A 33 12.75 -6.60 15.89
C VAL A 33 13.21 -5.35 16.63
N ASP A 34 14.39 -5.40 17.25
CA ASP A 34 14.98 -4.26 17.95
C ASP A 34 15.65 -3.31 16.95
N ASN A 35 16.15 -3.85 15.85
CA ASN A 35 16.82 -3.12 14.78
C ASN A 35 16.07 -3.37 13.46
N PRO A 36 15.32 -2.39 12.93
CA PRO A 36 14.58 -2.59 11.69
C PRO A 36 15.52 -2.95 10.55
N TYR A 37 15.07 -3.85 9.67
CA TYR A 37 15.79 -4.18 8.44
C TYR A 37 16.04 -2.92 7.60
N GLN A 38 17.28 -2.63 7.24
CA GLN A 38 17.63 -1.48 6.41
C GLN A 38 17.58 -1.85 4.93
N ILE A 39 16.62 -1.28 4.21
CA ILE A 39 16.34 -1.63 2.82
C ILE A 39 16.88 -0.54 1.89
N SER A 40 17.78 -0.91 1.00
CA SER A 40 18.43 -0.05 0.01
C SER A 40 18.12 -0.42 -1.44
N THR A 41 17.58 -1.61 -1.67
CA THR A 41 17.28 -2.11 -3.01
C THR A 41 15.88 -2.71 -3.11
N ALA A 42 15.38 -2.85 -4.34
CA ALA A 42 14.11 -3.51 -4.59
C ALA A 42 14.13 -5.02 -4.25
N ALA A 43 15.28 -5.67 -4.41
CA ALA A 43 15.47 -7.07 -4.03
C ALA A 43 15.38 -7.27 -2.51
N GLU A 44 15.93 -6.34 -1.72
CA GLU A 44 15.76 -6.31 -0.26
C GLU A 44 14.32 -6.05 0.16
N LEU A 45 13.61 -5.19 -0.56
CA LEU A 45 12.19 -4.93 -0.30
C LEU A 45 11.31 -6.14 -0.65
N ALA A 46 11.59 -6.82 -1.75
CA ALA A 46 10.93 -8.05 -2.14
C ALA A 46 11.20 -9.17 -1.12
N TRP A 47 12.43 -9.27 -0.59
CA TRP A 47 12.76 -10.22 0.48
C TRP A 47 11.94 -9.92 1.73
N PHE A 48 11.87 -8.65 2.14
CA PHE A 48 11.12 -8.26 3.33
C PHE A 48 9.63 -8.62 3.21
N ARG A 49 9.03 -8.37 2.03
CA ARG A 49 7.66 -8.81 1.71
C ARG A 49 7.51 -10.32 1.91
N ASP A 50 8.40 -11.10 1.30
CA ASP A 50 8.31 -12.56 1.32
C ASP A 50 8.53 -13.13 2.73
N TYR A 51 9.41 -12.51 3.53
CA TYR A 51 9.69 -12.86 4.91
C TYR A 51 8.48 -12.57 5.82
N VAL A 52 7.88 -11.38 5.69
CA VAL A 52 6.64 -11.03 6.40
C VAL A 52 5.53 -12.02 6.05
N ASN A 53 5.39 -12.36 4.77
CA ASN A 53 4.35 -13.25 4.28
C ASN A 53 4.64 -14.74 4.53
N GLY A 54 5.82 -15.10 5.05
CA GLY A 54 6.23 -16.47 5.34
C GLY A 54 6.50 -17.34 4.11
N THR A 55 6.75 -16.72 2.96
CA THR A 55 7.23 -17.42 1.76
C THR A 55 8.70 -17.81 1.91
N ILE A 56 9.44 -17.05 2.72
CA ILE A 56 10.80 -17.35 3.17
C ILE A 56 10.85 -17.19 4.69
N GLY A 57 11.80 -17.86 5.34
CA GLY A 57 12.03 -17.82 6.78
C GLY A 57 13.50 -18.05 7.10
N ASP A 58 13.85 -17.96 8.38
CA ASP A 58 15.22 -18.22 8.84
C ASP A 58 15.51 -19.73 8.90
N GLU A 59 16.80 -20.08 8.95
CA GLU A 59 17.22 -21.48 9.00
C GLU A 59 16.66 -22.18 10.25
N GLY A 60 15.97 -23.30 10.04
CA GLY A 60 15.37 -24.09 11.11
C GLY A 60 13.91 -23.73 11.43
N GLU A 61 13.35 -22.70 10.81
CA GLU A 61 11.93 -22.39 10.94
C GLU A 61 11.04 -23.34 10.13
N ALA A 62 9.80 -23.53 10.60
CA ALA A 62 8.82 -24.31 9.85
C ALA A 62 8.43 -23.56 8.56
N ALA A 63 8.24 -24.27 7.45
CA ALA A 63 7.78 -23.68 6.20
C ALA A 63 6.44 -22.95 6.40
N GLY A 64 6.32 -21.72 5.88
CA GLY A 64 5.13 -20.89 6.07
C GLY A 64 5.13 -20.06 7.36
N THR A 65 6.22 -20.07 8.15
CA THR A 65 6.34 -19.21 9.34
C THR A 65 6.32 -17.75 8.92
N THR A 66 5.40 -16.98 9.49
CA THR A 66 5.17 -15.57 9.13
C THR A 66 5.83 -14.63 10.13
N HIS A 67 6.26 -13.48 9.64
CA HIS A 67 6.97 -12.47 10.43
C HIS A 67 6.20 -11.14 10.43
N SER A 68 4.92 -11.18 10.80
CA SER A 68 4.03 -10.01 10.72
C SER A 68 4.51 -8.78 11.48
N SER A 69 5.25 -8.95 12.56
CA SER A 69 5.79 -7.85 13.38
C SER A 69 7.14 -7.32 12.90
N ALA A 70 7.74 -7.92 11.86
CA ALA A 70 9.03 -7.49 11.36
C ALA A 70 8.99 -6.02 10.92
N SER A 71 9.99 -5.25 11.35
CA SER A 71 10.10 -3.82 11.07
C SER A 71 11.18 -3.54 10.04
N ALA A 72 10.98 -2.52 9.22
CA ALA A 72 11.91 -2.12 8.17
C ALA A 72 12.03 -0.61 8.07
N LYS A 73 13.18 -0.16 7.59
CA LYS A 73 13.49 1.23 7.30
C LYS A 73 14.14 1.37 5.93
N LEU A 74 13.61 2.24 5.07
CA LEU A 74 14.27 2.54 3.81
C LEU A 74 15.50 3.43 4.05
N ILE A 75 16.62 3.09 3.42
CA ILE A 75 17.85 3.90 3.43
C ILE A 75 18.19 4.46 2.05
N ALA A 76 17.49 4.02 1.00
CA ALA A 76 17.56 4.56 -0.35
C ALA A 76 16.16 4.63 -0.99
N ASP A 77 16.04 5.37 -2.09
CA ASP A 77 14.86 5.30 -2.95
C ASP A 77 14.82 3.93 -3.65
N ILE A 78 13.61 3.37 -3.80
CA ILE A 78 13.40 2.02 -4.32
C ILE A 78 12.64 2.09 -5.64
N ASP A 79 13.17 1.48 -6.69
CA ASP A 79 12.48 1.29 -7.98
C ASP A 79 12.00 -0.16 -8.11
N LEU A 80 10.69 -0.37 -8.13
CA LEU A 80 10.08 -1.70 -8.21
C LEU A 80 9.93 -2.24 -9.64
N SER A 81 10.43 -1.55 -10.66
CA SER A 81 10.18 -1.93 -12.07
C SER A 81 10.72 -3.31 -12.48
N GLU A 82 11.69 -3.88 -11.74
CA GLU A 82 12.18 -5.25 -11.94
C GLU A 82 11.37 -6.31 -11.16
N PHE A 83 10.49 -5.89 -10.25
CA PHE A 83 9.70 -6.75 -9.37
C PHE A 83 8.20 -6.65 -9.60
N CYS A 84 7.74 -5.60 -10.29
CA CYS A 84 6.37 -5.48 -10.77
C CYS A 84 6.31 -4.50 -11.95
N HIS A 85 5.56 -4.87 -12.98
CA HIS A 85 5.35 -4.06 -14.17
C HIS A 85 4.16 -4.58 -14.97
N ALA A 86 3.55 -3.68 -15.75
CA ALA A 86 2.62 -4.08 -16.79
C ALA A 86 3.32 -4.95 -17.84
N LYS A 87 2.54 -5.68 -18.63
CA LYS A 87 3.05 -6.33 -19.85
C LYS A 87 3.67 -5.29 -20.79
N ASP A 88 4.87 -5.56 -21.31
CA ASP A 88 5.56 -4.71 -22.29
C ASP A 88 5.98 -5.56 -23.49
N ALA A 89 5.25 -5.41 -24.60
CA ALA A 89 5.53 -6.13 -25.83
C ALA A 89 6.84 -5.70 -26.50
N ALA A 90 7.29 -4.45 -26.29
CA ALA A 90 8.54 -3.96 -26.88
C ALA A 90 9.76 -4.54 -26.14
N LYS A 91 9.61 -4.87 -24.85
CA LYS A 91 10.65 -5.50 -24.03
C LYS A 91 10.50 -7.02 -23.89
N ASN A 92 9.46 -7.61 -24.51
CA ASN A 92 9.10 -9.03 -24.35
C ASN A 92 8.94 -9.45 -22.88
N THR A 93 8.31 -8.61 -22.06
CA THR A 93 8.02 -8.94 -20.65
C THR A 93 6.53 -9.16 -20.45
N ASP A 94 6.18 -10.26 -19.78
CA ASP A 94 4.80 -10.50 -19.33
C ASP A 94 4.44 -9.58 -18.16
N GLU A 95 3.15 -9.51 -17.81
CA GLU A 95 2.73 -8.74 -16.65
C GLU A 95 3.17 -9.41 -15.35
N LEU A 96 3.69 -8.60 -14.41
CA LEU A 96 4.06 -9.02 -13.07
C LEU A 96 3.47 -8.03 -12.06
N SER A 97 2.55 -8.49 -11.21
CA SER A 97 1.97 -7.65 -10.15
C SER A 97 2.74 -7.82 -8.84
N TRP A 98 2.86 -6.71 -8.09
CA TRP A 98 3.38 -6.76 -6.73
C TRP A 98 2.43 -7.56 -5.83
N THR A 99 2.98 -8.56 -5.13
CA THR A 99 2.27 -9.26 -4.05
C THR A 99 2.23 -8.35 -2.82
N PRO A 100 1.06 -8.04 -2.26
CA PRO A 100 0.98 -7.15 -1.09
C PRO A 100 1.72 -7.70 0.15
N ILE A 101 2.26 -6.80 0.97
CA ILE A 101 2.80 -7.13 2.29
C ILE A 101 1.63 -7.30 3.27
N GLY A 102 1.53 -8.48 3.90
CA GLY A 102 0.43 -8.82 4.79
C GLY A 102 -0.89 -9.10 4.05
N ASN A 103 -1.72 -9.95 4.66
CA ASN A 103 -3.01 -10.38 4.13
C ASN A 103 -4.01 -10.65 5.27
N SER A 104 -5.25 -11.03 4.94
CA SER A 104 -6.29 -11.23 5.96
C SER A 104 -5.99 -12.32 6.98
N GLY A 105 -5.18 -13.33 6.63
CA GLY A 105 -4.74 -14.39 7.54
C GLY A 105 -3.46 -14.04 8.30
N ASN A 106 -2.63 -13.14 7.75
CA ASN A 106 -1.38 -12.69 8.33
C ASN A 106 -1.23 -11.18 8.13
N LYS A 107 -1.87 -10.40 9.02
CA LYS A 107 -1.89 -8.94 8.93
C LYS A 107 -0.52 -8.39 9.28
N TYR A 108 -0.03 -7.40 8.55
CA TYR A 108 1.21 -6.73 8.89
C TYR A 108 1.04 -5.89 10.17
N GLN A 109 1.92 -6.08 11.15
CA GLN A 109 1.86 -5.48 12.49
C GLN A 109 3.15 -4.74 12.89
N GLY A 110 4.19 -4.79 12.05
CA GLY A 110 5.48 -4.13 12.32
C GLY A 110 5.46 -2.62 12.06
N THR A 111 6.65 -2.01 12.16
CA THR A 111 6.88 -0.63 11.72
C THR A 111 7.59 -0.61 10.38
N PHE A 112 6.99 0.02 9.38
CA PHE A 112 7.62 0.31 8.10
C PHE A 112 7.87 1.82 7.98
N ASP A 113 9.14 2.23 8.11
CA ASP A 113 9.56 3.62 8.02
C ASP A 113 10.24 3.88 6.67
N GLY A 114 9.52 4.54 5.76
CA GLY A 114 10.06 5.00 4.48
C GLY A 114 11.18 6.03 4.63
N ASN A 115 11.39 6.62 5.81
CA ASN A 115 12.50 7.54 6.10
C ASN A 115 12.62 8.70 5.08
N GLY A 116 11.48 9.16 4.55
CA GLY A 116 11.40 10.21 3.54
C GLY A 116 11.81 9.78 2.14
N LYS A 117 11.98 8.47 1.89
CA LYS A 117 12.37 7.89 0.61
C LYS A 117 11.18 7.65 -0.30
N THR A 118 11.49 7.50 -1.58
CA THR A 118 10.52 7.26 -2.63
C THR A 118 10.48 5.79 -3.02
N ILE A 119 9.27 5.23 -3.13
CA ILE A 119 9.00 3.97 -3.82
C ILE A 119 8.43 4.30 -5.20
N SER A 120 9.16 3.93 -6.26
CA SER A 120 8.81 4.18 -7.65
C SER A 120 8.29 2.93 -8.34
N ASN A 121 7.42 3.13 -9.32
CA ASN A 121 6.94 2.10 -10.25
C ASN A 121 6.23 0.90 -9.60
N LEU A 122 5.60 1.10 -8.44
CA LEU A 122 4.68 0.11 -7.89
C LEU A 122 3.58 -0.20 -8.91
N TYR A 123 3.43 -1.46 -9.28
CA TYR A 123 2.40 -1.92 -10.20
C TYR A 123 1.63 -3.09 -9.59
N ILE A 124 0.31 -2.96 -9.53
CA ILE A 124 -0.59 -4.03 -9.10
C ILE A 124 -1.79 -4.08 -10.04
N ASN A 125 -2.09 -5.27 -10.56
CA ASN A 125 -3.32 -5.59 -11.25
C ASN A 125 -3.90 -6.87 -10.64
N ALA A 126 -4.87 -6.73 -9.74
CA ALA A 126 -5.36 -7.81 -8.90
C ALA A 126 -6.87 -8.04 -9.05
N THR A 127 -7.31 -9.26 -8.71
CA THR A 127 -8.73 -9.66 -8.69
C THR A 127 -9.15 -10.24 -7.34
N SER A 128 -8.43 -9.87 -6.28
CA SER A 128 -8.63 -10.29 -4.89
C SER A 128 -8.97 -9.10 -3.98
N ASN A 129 -9.56 -9.34 -2.81
CA ASN A 129 -9.71 -8.27 -1.80
C ASN A 129 -8.35 -7.82 -1.27
N TYR A 130 -8.32 -6.64 -0.65
CA TYR A 130 -7.17 -6.11 0.10
C TYR A 130 -5.96 -5.87 -0.80
N THR A 131 -6.06 -4.87 -1.66
CA THR A 131 -5.03 -4.54 -2.66
C THR A 131 -4.34 -3.21 -2.34
N GLY A 132 -3.02 -3.27 -2.20
CA GLY A 132 -2.15 -2.11 -2.05
C GLY A 132 -0.69 -2.57 -1.89
N PHE A 133 0.21 -1.64 -1.59
CA PHE A 133 1.58 -2.00 -1.21
C PHE A 133 1.57 -2.96 0.00
N PHE A 134 0.72 -2.66 0.98
CA PHE A 134 0.24 -3.57 2.00
C PHE A 134 -1.15 -4.10 1.63
N GLY A 135 -1.38 -5.40 1.84
CA GLY A 135 -2.71 -5.98 1.59
C GLY A 135 -3.61 -5.65 2.76
N TYR A 136 -3.27 -6.25 3.90
CA TYR A 136 -3.88 -5.96 5.19
C TYR A 136 -2.78 -5.67 6.22
N ALA A 137 -2.79 -4.46 6.78
CA ALA A 137 -2.01 -4.09 7.96
C ALA A 137 -2.95 -3.81 9.16
N ASP A 138 -2.53 -4.13 10.37
CA ASP A 138 -3.28 -3.85 11.60
C ASP A 138 -2.32 -3.56 12.75
N ARG A 139 -2.66 -2.62 13.63
CA ARG A 139 -1.89 -2.24 14.84
C ARG A 139 -0.42 -1.79 14.65
N GLY A 140 0.14 -1.91 13.46
CA GLY A 140 1.49 -1.45 13.11
C GLY A 140 1.56 0.06 12.83
N SER A 141 2.75 0.52 12.42
CA SER A 141 2.99 1.89 11.99
C SER A 141 3.61 1.91 10.59
N ILE A 142 3.03 2.69 9.68
CA ILE A 142 3.54 2.82 8.32
C ILE A 142 3.69 4.31 8.02
N LYS A 143 4.93 4.75 7.75
CA LYS A 143 5.22 6.18 7.70
C LYS A 143 6.30 6.62 6.74
N ASN A 144 6.30 7.90 6.39
CA ASN A 144 7.39 8.61 5.69
C ASN A 144 7.72 8.06 4.28
N ILE A 145 6.70 7.75 3.47
CA ILE A 145 6.87 7.19 2.12
C ILE A 145 6.31 8.15 1.08
N THR A 146 7.08 8.39 0.00
CA THR A 146 6.54 8.97 -1.23
C THR A 146 6.37 7.89 -2.30
N PHE A 147 5.19 7.77 -2.90
CA PHE A 147 4.93 6.92 -4.05
C PHE A 147 5.01 7.72 -5.35
N ASN A 148 5.81 7.24 -6.29
CA ASN A 148 6.00 7.83 -7.62
C ASN A 148 5.65 6.80 -8.71
N LYS A 149 4.82 7.19 -9.69
CA LYS A 149 4.37 6.29 -10.77
C LYS A 149 3.69 5.00 -10.28
N ALA A 150 3.07 5.03 -9.10
CA ALA A 150 2.32 3.88 -8.59
C ALA A 150 1.02 3.70 -9.38
N LYS A 151 0.76 2.48 -9.86
CA LYS A 151 -0.45 2.11 -10.60
C LYS A 151 -1.08 0.89 -9.95
N VAL A 152 -2.21 1.09 -9.29
CA VAL A 152 -2.93 0.03 -8.58
C VAL A 152 -4.30 -0.16 -9.23
N LYS A 153 -4.58 -1.37 -9.68
CA LYS A 153 -5.86 -1.77 -10.25
C LYS A 153 -6.42 -2.99 -9.53
N ASN A 154 -7.72 -2.95 -9.21
CA ASN A 154 -8.42 -4.04 -8.56
C ASN A 154 -9.89 -4.13 -9.00
N ASP A 155 -10.45 -5.33 -9.14
CA ASP A 155 -11.87 -5.53 -9.50
C ASP A 155 -12.77 -5.99 -8.34
N LYS A 156 -12.24 -6.01 -7.11
CA LYS A 156 -12.88 -6.39 -5.84
C LYS A 156 -12.92 -5.22 -4.84
N ALA A 157 -12.83 -5.54 -3.55
CA ALA A 157 -12.94 -4.60 -2.45
C ALA A 157 -11.57 -4.24 -1.85
N ASP A 158 -11.54 -3.05 -1.26
CA ASP A 158 -10.47 -2.53 -0.41
C ASP A 158 -9.18 -2.32 -1.20
N THR A 159 -9.08 -1.16 -1.81
CA THR A 159 -7.96 -0.81 -2.70
C THR A 159 -7.40 0.56 -2.34
N GLY A 160 -6.08 0.63 -2.17
CA GLY A 160 -5.35 1.88 -2.04
C GLY A 160 -3.89 1.72 -2.48
N ILE A 161 -3.19 2.83 -2.72
CA ILE A 161 -1.77 2.75 -3.09
C ILE A 161 -0.95 2.21 -1.92
N LEU A 162 -1.19 2.72 -0.71
CA LEU A 162 -0.50 2.25 0.49
C LEU A 162 -1.06 0.91 0.96
N ALA A 163 -2.37 0.83 1.18
CA ALA A 163 -2.99 -0.34 1.78
C ALA A 163 -4.37 -0.65 1.20
N GLY A 164 -4.68 -1.95 1.07
CA GLY A 164 -6.07 -2.36 0.88
C GLY A 164 -6.89 -2.07 2.13
N ASN A 165 -6.50 -2.69 3.24
CA ASN A 165 -7.05 -2.44 4.57
C ASN A 165 -5.92 -2.10 5.55
N ALA A 166 -6.03 -0.97 6.23
CA ALA A 166 -5.03 -0.50 7.19
C ALA A 166 -5.42 -0.73 8.66
N GLY A 167 -6.55 -1.38 8.95
CA GLY A 167 -6.97 -1.74 10.30
C GLY A 167 -6.75 -0.61 11.32
N SER A 168 -6.24 -0.95 12.49
CA SER A 168 -5.89 0.05 13.53
C SER A 168 -4.48 0.64 13.37
N CYS A 169 -3.86 0.59 12.19
CA CYS A 169 -2.51 1.11 11.98
C CYS A 169 -2.43 2.64 12.14
N ILE A 170 -1.25 3.10 12.57
CA ILE A 170 -0.88 4.51 12.48
C ILE A 170 -0.27 4.74 11.10
N ILE A 171 -0.96 5.51 10.26
CA ILE A 171 -0.48 5.96 8.95
C ILE A 171 -0.03 7.41 9.08
N GLU A 172 1.23 7.69 8.74
CA GLU A 172 1.78 9.04 8.89
C GLU A 172 2.67 9.45 7.70
N ASN A 173 2.53 10.67 7.21
CA ASN A 173 3.45 11.24 6.20
C ASN A 173 3.59 10.36 4.94
N ILE A 174 2.45 9.97 4.38
CA ILE A 174 2.38 9.23 3.12
C ILE A 174 1.98 10.18 2.01
N LYS A 175 2.76 10.18 0.93
CA LYS A 175 2.54 11.06 -0.22
C LYS A 175 2.43 10.26 -1.51
N THR A 176 1.45 10.57 -2.34
CA THR A 176 1.42 10.09 -3.74
C THR A 176 1.71 11.27 -4.68
N LEU A 177 2.44 11.02 -5.76
CA LEU A 177 2.69 12.02 -6.81
C LEU A 177 1.58 12.01 -7.88
N ALA A 178 1.52 13.07 -8.69
CA ALA A 178 0.45 13.26 -9.68
C ALA A 178 0.41 12.22 -10.81
N ASN A 179 1.51 11.47 -10.98
CA ASN A 179 1.62 10.39 -11.96
C ASN A 179 1.21 9.01 -11.39
N CYS A 180 0.68 8.98 -10.17
CA CYS A 180 0.10 7.80 -9.56
C CYS A 180 -1.40 7.67 -9.89
N SER A 181 -1.91 6.44 -9.86
CA SER A 181 -3.34 6.17 -10.08
C SER A 181 -3.80 4.94 -9.31
N VAL A 182 -5.03 4.98 -8.81
CA VAL A 182 -5.75 3.84 -8.26
C VAL A 182 -7.10 3.66 -8.96
N GLU A 183 -7.39 2.45 -9.43
CA GLU A 183 -8.65 2.05 -10.05
C GLU A 183 -9.20 0.82 -9.34
N GLY A 184 -10.38 0.92 -8.74
CA GLY A 184 -10.97 -0.17 -7.96
C GLY A 184 -12.48 -0.34 -8.19
N LYS A 185 -13.11 -1.35 -7.55
CA LYS A 185 -14.57 -1.53 -7.62
C LYS A 185 -15.27 -1.07 -6.35
N ASN A 186 -14.96 -1.68 -5.21
CA ASN A 186 -15.53 -1.35 -3.91
C ASN A 186 -14.44 -0.81 -2.99
N TYR A 187 -14.75 0.24 -2.21
CA TYR A 187 -13.84 0.85 -1.24
C TYR A 187 -12.46 1.18 -1.83
N VAL A 188 -12.40 2.26 -2.60
CA VAL A 188 -11.17 2.71 -3.28
C VAL A 188 -10.70 4.04 -2.71
N GLY A 189 -9.54 4.04 -2.06
CA GLY A 189 -8.91 5.26 -1.55
C GLY A 189 -7.59 5.57 -2.24
N GLY A 190 -7.23 6.84 -2.33
CA GLY A 190 -5.90 7.21 -2.84
C GLY A 190 -4.76 6.66 -1.99
N ILE A 191 -4.93 6.65 -0.67
CA ILE A 191 -3.98 6.06 0.28
C ILE A 191 -4.42 4.66 0.71
N ALA A 192 -5.64 4.52 1.26
CA ALA A 192 -6.13 3.24 1.79
C ALA A 192 -7.59 2.94 1.38
N GLY A 193 -7.94 1.67 1.15
CA GLY A 193 -9.34 1.29 0.94
C GLY A 193 -10.18 1.46 2.20
N ASP A 194 -9.75 0.83 3.29
CA ASP A 194 -10.37 0.89 4.62
C ASP A 194 -9.31 1.21 5.70
N ALA A 195 -9.65 2.01 6.70
CA ALA A 195 -8.81 2.28 7.86
C ALA A 195 -9.62 2.60 9.15
N ASN A 196 -9.07 2.18 10.29
CA ASN A 196 -9.61 2.40 11.63
C ASN A 196 -8.62 3.11 12.58
N GLY A 197 -7.34 3.18 12.23
CA GLY A 197 -6.32 3.89 13.01
C GLY A 197 -6.18 5.36 12.62
N ASN A 198 -5.18 6.03 13.19
CA ASN A 198 -4.91 7.44 12.90
C ASN A 198 -4.25 7.59 11.52
N ILE A 199 -4.73 8.56 10.74
CA ILE A 199 -4.12 8.96 9.47
C ILE A 199 -3.68 10.42 9.61
N SER A 200 -2.37 10.68 9.52
CA SER A 200 -1.84 12.04 9.67
C SER A 200 -0.86 12.44 8.58
N ASN A 201 -0.82 13.73 8.26
CA ASN A 201 0.17 14.32 7.34
C ASN A 201 0.21 13.65 5.95
N CYS A 202 -0.90 13.11 5.47
CA CYS A 202 -0.94 12.37 4.21
C CYS A 202 -1.41 13.26 3.05
N GLU A 203 -0.76 13.13 1.89
CA GLU A 203 -1.11 13.82 0.66
C GLU A 203 -1.44 12.82 -0.45
N ASN A 204 -2.67 12.85 -0.96
CA ASN A 204 -3.00 12.16 -2.21
C ASN A 204 -2.93 13.13 -3.40
N ARG A 205 -2.09 12.85 -4.39
CA ARG A 205 -2.13 13.48 -5.72
C ARG A 205 -2.48 12.49 -6.83
N ALA A 206 -2.66 11.22 -6.49
CA ALA A 206 -3.04 10.18 -7.43
C ALA A 206 -4.49 10.36 -7.89
N THR A 207 -4.77 10.02 -9.15
CA THR A 207 -6.16 9.92 -9.62
C THR A 207 -6.83 8.68 -9.01
N VAL A 208 -8.02 8.84 -8.46
CA VAL A 208 -8.81 7.77 -7.82
C VAL A 208 -10.06 7.50 -8.65
N LYS A 209 -10.21 6.27 -9.16
CA LYS A 209 -11.38 5.85 -9.96
C LYS A 209 -12.00 4.57 -9.41
N GLY A 210 -13.33 4.45 -9.52
CA GLY A 210 -14.02 3.25 -9.09
C GLY A 210 -15.54 3.36 -9.12
N ILE A 211 -16.21 2.39 -8.48
CA ILE A 211 -17.65 2.20 -8.66
C ILE A 211 -18.48 2.56 -7.44
N ARG A 212 -18.20 2.03 -6.23
CA ARG A 212 -19.16 2.06 -5.10
C ARG A 212 -18.89 3.09 -4.00
N SER A 213 -17.70 3.10 -3.40
CA SER A 213 -17.35 4.05 -2.33
C SER A 213 -15.91 4.46 -2.50
N LEU A 214 -15.68 5.77 -2.61
CA LEU A 214 -14.38 6.34 -2.96
C LEU A 214 -14.02 7.51 -2.05
N GLY A 215 -12.74 7.59 -1.68
CA GLY A 215 -12.16 8.73 -0.97
C GLY A 215 -10.81 9.12 -1.56
N GLY A 216 -10.48 10.41 -1.59
CA GLY A 216 -9.13 10.83 -2.00
C GLY A 216 -8.04 10.34 -1.04
N ILE A 217 -8.32 10.25 0.27
CA ILE A 217 -7.42 9.65 1.26
C ILE A 217 -7.83 8.20 1.54
N VAL A 218 -9.04 8.00 2.05
CA VAL A 218 -9.52 6.68 2.47
C VAL A 218 -10.96 6.45 2.04
N ALA A 219 -11.32 5.26 1.56
CA ALA A 219 -12.68 5.03 1.09
C ALA A 219 -13.67 4.81 2.24
N ALA A 220 -13.30 3.99 3.24
CA ALA A 220 -14.08 3.73 4.44
C ALA A 220 -13.24 4.03 5.69
N TYR A 221 -13.79 4.83 6.60
CA TYR A 221 -13.09 5.22 7.81
C TYR A 221 -13.95 5.04 9.06
N SER A 222 -13.40 4.37 10.06
CA SER A 222 -14.02 4.15 11.37
C SER A 222 -12.95 4.12 12.45
N GLY A 223 -12.48 5.30 12.84
CA GLY A 223 -11.30 5.45 13.69
C GLY A 223 -11.28 6.71 14.53
N ASN A 224 -10.10 7.05 15.05
CA ASN A 224 -9.94 8.20 15.94
C ASN A 224 -9.85 9.53 15.16
N SER A 225 -8.81 9.71 14.33
CA SER A 225 -8.62 10.96 13.59
C SER A 225 -7.95 10.84 12.21
N ILE A 226 -8.39 11.70 11.29
CA ILE A 226 -7.69 12.07 10.06
C ILE A 226 -7.23 13.53 10.24
N THR A 227 -5.91 13.76 10.32
CA THR A 227 -5.38 15.09 10.70
C THR A 227 -4.29 15.58 9.75
N SER A 228 -4.35 16.85 9.34
CA SER A 228 -3.33 17.45 8.46
C SER A 228 -3.18 16.72 7.12
N CYS A 229 -4.27 16.18 6.58
CA CYS A 229 -4.27 15.43 5.33
C CYS A 229 -4.84 16.28 4.18
N ALA A 230 -4.36 16.06 2.97
CA ALA A 230 -4.85 16.76 1.79
C ALA A 230 -5.04 15.85 0.58
N ASN A 231 -6.18 15.99 -0.09
CA ASN A 231 -6.39 15.41 -1.41
C ASN A 231 -6.26 16.49 -2.49
N TYR A 232 -5.39 16.25 -3.46
CA TYR A 232 -5.25 17.05 -4.69
C TYR A 232 -5.63 16.24 -5.94
N GLY A 233 -5.71 14.92 -5.83
CA GLY A 233 -6.05 14.04 -6.95
C GLY A 233 -7.54 14.09 -7.26
N THR A 234 -7.91 13.96 -8.54
CA THR A 234 -9.30 13.81 -8.95
C THR A 234 -9.87 12.49 -8.44
N VAL A 235 -11.09 12.53 -7.90
CA VAL A 235 -11.83 11.35 -7.41
C VAL A 235 -13.10 11.16 -8.24
N THR A 236 -13.18 10.06 -9.00
CA THR A 236 -14.29 9.78 -9.92
C THR A 236 -14.98 8.46 -9.58
N CYS A 237 -16.21 8.54 -9.08
CA CYS A 237 -17.06 7.42 -8.73
C CYS A 237 -18.19 7.23 -9.74
N ALA A 238 -18.26 6.06 -10.35
CA ALA A 238 -19.23 5.78 -11.41
C ALA A 238 -20.67 5.58 -10.87
N ASN A 239 -20.84 4.91 -9.72
CA ASN A 239 -22.17 4.54 -9.20
C ASN A 239 -22.16 4.29 -7.69
N GLY A 240 -22.04 5.38 -6.92
CA GLY A 240 -22.12 5.29 -5.46
C GLY A 240 -21.70 6.55 -4.72
N ILE A 241 -21.00 6.32 -3.61
CA ILE A 241 -20.57 7.34 -2.65
C ILE A 241 -19.18 7.82 -3.03
N VAL A 242 -18.96 9.13 -2.99
CA VAL A 242 -17.66 9.73 -3.19
C VAL A 242 -17.46 10.91 -2.27
N GLY A 243 -16.31 10.92 -1.58
CA GLY A 243 -15.81 12.09 -0.90
C GLY A 243 -14.44 12.48 -1.43
N GLY A 244 -14.13 13.77 -1.48
CA GLY A 244 -12.78 14.20 -1.84
C GLY A 244 -11.73 13.78 -0.82
N MET A 245 -12.09 13.64 0.47
CA MET A 245 -11.22 13.05 1.49
C MET A 245 -11.63 11.63 1.83
N VAL A 246 -12.91 11.42 2.19
CA VAL A 246 -13.42 10.13 2.68
C VAL A 246 -14.73 9.75 2.00
N GLY A 247 -14.85 8.52 1.51
CA GLY A 247 -16.11 8.01 0.94
C GLY A 247 -17.17 7.87 2.03
N THR A 248 -17.02 6.85 2.87
CA THR A 248 -17.91 6.54 4.00
C THR A 248 -17.18 6.79 5.33
N PHE A 249 -17.72 7.66 6.17
CA PHE A 249 -17.16 8.04 7.45
C PHE A 249 -18.09 7.62 8.59
N ALA A 250 -17.74 6.56 9.32
CA ALA A 250 -18.57 6.04 10.41
C ALA A 250 -18.38 6.84 11.71
N SER A 251 -17.13 7.03 12.13
CA SER A 251 -16.79 7.69 13.38
C SER A 251 -15.41 8.36 13.34
N GLY A 252 -15.23 9.38 14.17
CA GLY A 252 -13.94 10.05 14.38
C GLY A 252 -13.95 11.54 14.06
N THR A 253 -12.75 12.11 13.97
CA THR A 253 -12.53 13.53 13.66
C THR A 253 -11.75 13.69 12.36
N ILE A 254 -12.15 14.64 11.51
CA ILE A 254 -11.29 15.19 10.45
C ILE A 254 -10.85 16.58 10.90
N GLN A 255 -9.53 16.79 11.01
CA GLN A 255 -8.96 18.04 11.48
C GLN A 255 -7.87 18.59 10.56
N ASN A 256 -7.81 19.91 10.39
CA ASN A 256 -6.75 20.59 9.63
C ASN A 256 -6.53 20.02 8.22
N SER A 257 -7.61 19.57 7.58
CA SER A 257 -7.51 18.75 6.36
C SER A 257 -8.31 19.36 5.22
N ALA A 258 -7.88 19.11 3.99
CA ALA A 258 -8.46 19.79 2.83
C ALA A 258 -8.61 18.89 1.60
N ASN A 259 -9.72 19.06 0.89
CA ASN A 259 -9.87 18.58 -0.47
C ASN A 259 -9.69 19.74 -1.48
N TYR A 260 -8.71 19.60 -2.35
CA TYR A 260 -8.45 20.47 -3.50
C TYR A 260 -8.76 19.78 -4.84
N GLY A 261 -8.85 18.45 -4.87
CA GLY A 261 -9.12 17.68 -6.08
C GLY A 261 -10.60 17.68 -6.47
N ASP A 262 -10.87 17.57 -7.76
CA ASP A 262 -12.22 17.48 -8.29
C ASP A 262 -12.91 16.19 -7.84
N VAL A 263 -14.20 16.31 -7.50
CA VAL A 263 -15.01 15.18 -7.03
C VAL A 263 -16.17 14.96 -7.99
N THR A 264 -16.19 13.80 -8.66
CA THR A 264 -17.27 13.42 -9.56
C THR A 264 -17.95 12.16 -9.05
N GLY A 265 -19.25 12.23 -8.78
CA GLY A 265 -20.07 11.09 -8.36
C GLY A 265 -21.51 11.22 -8.86
N THR A 266 -22.21 10.08 -8.96
CA THR A 266 -23.56 10.01 -9.51
C THR A 266 -24.66 9.79 -8.47
N SER A 267 -24.32 9.45 -7.22
CA SER A 267 -25.29 9.27 -6.13
C SER A 267 -25.04 10.20 -4.95
N TYR A 268 -24.05 9.91 -4.09
CA TYR A 268 -23.70 10.77 -2.96
C TYR A 268 -22.30 11.33 -3.20
N ALA A 269 -22.22 12.60 -3.57
CA ALA A 269 -20.96 13.29 -3.80
C ALA A 269 -20.79 14.43 -2.80
N GLY A 270 -19.77 14.34 -1.95
CA GLY A 270 -19.41 15.38 -1.01
C GLY A 270 -17.97 15.84 -1.22
N ASN A 271 -17.74 17.14 -1.09
CA ASN A 271 -16.40 17.69 -1.33
C ASN A 271 -15.37 17.10 -0.34
N LEU A 272 -15.72 16.98 0.94
CA LEU A 272 -14.89 16.33 1.95
C LEU A 272 -15.29 14.87 2.19
N ILE A 273 -16.54 14.64 2.60
CA ILE A 273 -17.07 13.32 2.94
C ILE A 273 -18.28 13.00 2.07
N GLY A 274 -18.34 11.80 1.48
CA GLY A 274 -19.48 11.37 0.68
C GLY A 274 -20.70 10.98 1.52
N ASN A 275 -20.51 10.15 2.55
CA ASN A 275 -21.54 9.76 3.50
C ASN A 275 -20.96 9.70 4.92
N ALA A 276 -21.57 10.39 5.88
CA ALA A 276 -21.12 10.45 7.26
C ALA A 276 -22.20 9.98 8.24
N GLN A 277 -21.79 9.24 9.28
CA GLN A 277 -22.65 8.88 10.41
C GLN A 277 -22.40 9.82 11.61
N SER A 278 -21.28 9.63 12.32
CA SER A 278 -20.89 10.44 13.48
C SER A 278 -19.53 11.10 13.24
N CYS A 279 -19.50 12.32 12.73
CA CYS A 279 -18.25 13.00 12.39
C CYS A 279 -18.06 14.30 13.18
N ASN A 280 -16.81 14.59 13.54
CA ASN A 280 -16.38 15.91 14.01
C ASN A 280 -15.46 16.52 12.94
N LEU A 281 -15.84 17.69 12.42
CA LEU A 281 -15.06 18.43 11.43
C LEU A 281 -14.50 19.69 12.08
N ASN A 282 -13.17 19.83 12.09
CA ASN A 282 -12.50 20.97 12.70
C ASN A 282 -11.43 21.53 11.76
N ASN A 283 -11.56 22.79 11.36
CA ASN A 283 -10.62 23.44 10.45
C ASN A 283 -10.41 22.63 9.16
N VAL A 284 -11.50 22.39 8.43
CA VAL A 284 -11.49 21.64 7.17
C VAL A 284 -11.89 22.53 6.01
N LEU A 285 -11.33 22.26 4.83
CA LEU A 285 -11.55 23.05 3.62
C LEU A 285 -11.88 22.15 2.43
N GLY A 286 -12.80 22.60 1.59
CA GLY A 286 -13.10 21.97 0.30
C GLY A 286 -13.14 23.00 -0.82
N THR A 287 -12.27 22.87 -1.82
CA THR A 287 -12.25 23.76 -3.00
C THR A 287 -12.32 23.01 -4.34
N GLY A 288 -12.37 21.67 -4.31
CA GLY A 288 -12.65 20.88 -5.51
C GLY A 288 -14.01 21.21 -6.13
N ASN A 289 -14.13 21.03 -7.44
CA ASN A 289 -15.31 21.42 -8.23
C ASN A 289 -16.50 20.47 -8.07
#